data_AF-K1ZBQ7-F1
#
_entry.id   AF-K1ZBQ7-F1
#
_cell.length_a   1.000
_cell.length_b   1.000
_cell.length_c   1.000
_cell.angle_alpha   90.00
_cell.angle_beta   90.00
_cell.angle_gamma   90.00
#
_symmetry.space_group_name_H-M   'P 1'
#
loop_
_entity.id
_entity.type
_entity.pdbx_description
1 polymer ?
#
loop_
_entity_poly.entity_id
_entity_poly.type
_entity_poly.pdbx_seq_one_letter_code
_entity_poly.pdbx_strand_id
1 'polypeptide(L)'
;HMGAGYMDKLGGIAEKLAHDIEHKIGKQSRHMVLGHLQRGGGPTHGDRLLGLRLGVKAVEIVEQGLFDHMAASTPPGLTAVPLRKVIEGLKTVSLHSDLIRSARNLGISFGS
;
A
#
# COMPACT_ATOMS: atom_id res chain seq x y z
N HIS A 1 26.84 -32.79 5.82
CA HIS A 1 26.02 -32.63 4.60
C HIS A 1 24.56 -32.45 4.99
N MET A 2 23.96 -31.30 4.61
CA MET A 2 22.53 -30.89 4.64
C MET A 2 21.76 -30.99 5.99
N GLY A 3 20.84 -30.08 6.33
CA GLY A 3 20.14 -29.09 5.53
C GLY A 3 19.63 -27.91 6.37
N ALA A 4 19.43 -26.80 5.67
CA ALA A 4 19.10 -25.48 6.17
C ALA A 4 17.88 -25.45 7.11
N GLY A 5 17.93 -24.52 8.06
CA GLY A 5 16.88 -24.24 9.03
C GLY A 5 15.52 -24.10 8.36
N TYR A 6 14.67 -25.10 8.63
CA TYR A 6 13.24 -25.02 8.42
C TYR A 6 12.72 -23.98 9.42
N MET A 7 12.69 -22.72 8.98
CA MET A 7 11.90 -21.70 9.64
C MET A 7 10.45 -22.12 9.47
N ASP A 8 9.87 -22.70 10.51
CA ASP A 8 8.42 -22.85 10.65
C ASP A 8 7.81 -21.47 10.41
N LYS A 9 7.32 -21.25 9.18
CA LYS A 9 6.40 -20.16 8.91
C LYS A 9 5.12 -20.59 9.62
N LEU A 10 4.94 -20.14 10.86
CA LEU A 10 3.60 -20.08 11.46
C LEU A 10 2.71 -19.42 10.41
N GLY A 11 1.87 -20.21 9.72
CA GLY A 11 1.00 -19.65 8.71
C GLY A 11 0.12 -18.63 9.41
N GLY A 12 0.27 -17.38 8.99
CA GLY A 12 -0.33 -16.26 9.68
C GLY A 12 -1.85 -16.32 9.62
N ILE A 13 -2.49 -15.19 9.97
CA ILE A 13 -3.95 -15.05 9.94
C ILE A 13 -4.60 -15.52 8.62
N ALA A 14 -3.87 -15.47 7.50
CA ALA A 14 -4.34 -15.93 6.20
C ALA A 14 -4.58 -17.45 6.13
N GLU A 15 -3.70 -18.27 6.73
CA GLU A 15 -3.89 -19.73 6.76
C GLU A 15 -5.08 -20.10 7.64
N LYS A 16 -5.13 -19.53 8.85
CA LYS A 16 -6.26 -19.70 9.76
C LYS A 16 -7.58 -19.31 9.09
N LEU A 17 -7.62 -18.18 8.40
CA LEU A 17 -8.82 -17.71 7.72
C LEU A 17 -9.24 -18.65 6.58
N ALA A 18 -8.30 -19.15 5.78
CA ALA A 18 -8.62 -20.12 4.74
C ALA A 18 -9.24 -21.38 5.33
N HIS A 19 -8.63 -21.95 6.37
CA HIS A 19 -9.15 -23.11 7.09
C HIS A 19 -10.55 -22.83 7.68
N ASP A 20 -10.74 -21.70 8.36
CA ASP A 20 -12.05 -21.32 8.93
C ASP A 20 -13.14 -21.16 7.84
N ILE A 21 -12.77 -20.68 6.66
CA ILE A 21 -13.67 -20.59 5.50
C ILE A 21 -14.02 -21.99 5.00
N GLU A 22 -13.02 -22.86 4.78
CA GLU A 22 -13.24 -24.24 4.31
C GLU A 22 -14.21 -25.00 5.21
N HIS A 23 -14.00 -24.94 6.54
CA HIS A 23 -14.87 -25.60 7.52
C HIS A 23 -16.30 -25.08 7.47
N LYS A 24 -16.49 -23.78 7.26
CA LYS A 24 -17.83 -23.16 7.26
C LYS A 24 -18.63 -23.47 5.99
N ILE A 25 -17.98 -23.58 4.84
CA ILE A 25 -18.68 -23.68 3.55
C ILE A 25 -18.49 -25.02 2.84
N GLY A 26 -17.61 -25.90 3.35
CA GLY A 26 -17.32 -27.22 2.77
C GLY A 26 -16.63 -27.17 1.41
N LYS A 27 -15.98 -26.05 1.06
CA LYS A 27 -15.27 -25.86 -0.22
C LYS A 27 -13.81 -25.53 0.05
N GLN A 28 -12.91 -26.07 -0.76
CA GLN A 28 -11.48 -25.78 -0.68
C GLN A 28 -11.22 -24.27 -0.86
N SER A 29 -10.37 -23.72 0.00
CA SER A 29 -9.94 -22.34 0.05
C SER A 29 -8.42 -22.27 -0.03
N ARG A 30 -7.88 -21.25 -0.68
CA ARG A 30 -6.44 -21.03 -0.79
C ARG A 30 -6.09 -19.65 -0.28
N HIS A 31 -4.95 -19.54 0.38
CA HIS A 31 -4.40 -18.27 0.80
C HIS A 31 -3.05 -18.00 0.13
N MET A 32 -2.70 -16.72 0.00
CA MET A 32 -1.40 -16.30 -0.53
C MET A 32 -0.91 -15.08 0.24
N VAL A 33 0.33 -15.14 0.72
CA VAL A 33 1.03 -14.03 1.37
C VAL A 33 2.21 -13.63 0.49
N LEU A 34 2.12 -12.47 -0.17
CA LEU A 34 3.13 -12.02 -1.14
C LEU A 34 4.44 -11.57 -0.48
N GLY A 35 4.37 -10.99 0.72
CA GLY A 35 5.55 -10.55 1.48
C GLY A 35 6.46 -9.60 0.70
N HIS A 36 7.77 -9.87 0.71
CA HIS A 36 8.82 -9.05 0.08
C HIS A 36 8.61 -8.83 -1.43
N LEU A 37 7.86 -9.71 -2.11
CA LEU A 37 7.56 -9.56 -3.53
C LEU A 37 6.90 -8.22 -3.84
N GLN A 38 6.08 -7.68 -2.92
CA GLN A 38 5.40 -6.38 -3.09
C GLN A 38 6.34 -5.17 -3.09
N ARG A 39 7.57 -5.32 -2.58
CA ARG A 39 8.60 -4.25 -2.58
C ARG A 39 9.66 -4.46 -3.66
N GLY A 40 9.61 -5.58 -4.37
CA GLY A 40 10.49 -5.89 -5.49
C GLY A 40 9.90 -5.45 -6.83
N GLY A 41 10.68 -5.65 -7.90
CA GLY A 41 10.30 -5.25 -9.25
C GLY A 41 10.79 -3.84 -9.61
N GLY A 42 11.06 -3.62 -10.89
CA GLY A 42 11.42 -2.29 -11.38
C GLY A 42 10.23 -1.32 -11.28
N PRO A 43 10.47 -0.01 -11.09
CA PRO A 43 9.40 0.98 -11.03
C PRO A 43 8.59 0.96 -12.33
N THR A 44 7.29 1.22 -12.24
CA THR A 44 6.43 1.40 -13.42
C THR A 44 6.73 2.73 -14.14
N HIS A 45 6.16 2.94 -15.32
CA HIS A 45 6.20 4.26 -15.96
C HIS A 45 5.61 5.35 -15.05
N GLY A 46 4.49 5.04 -14.38
CA GLY A 46 3.83 5.95 -13.44
C GLY A 46 4.73 6.32 -12.25
N ASP A 47 5.41 5.33 -11.66
CA ASP A 47 6.34 5.56 -10.54
C ASP A 47 7.51 6.45 -10.96
N ARG A 48 8.08 6.19 -12.15
CA ARG A 48 9.17 7.02 -12.70
C ARG A 48 8.70 8.45 -12.93
N LEU A 49 7.56 8.65 -13.58
CA LEU A 49 7.02 9.98 -13.85
C LEU A 49 6.69 10.73 -12.55
N LEU A 50 6.07 10.06 -11.58
CA LEU A 50 5.75 10.64 -10.29
C LEU A 50 7.03 11.03 -9.53
N GLY A 51 8.02 10.14 -9.48
CA GLY A 51 9.30 10.41 -8.82
C GLY A 51 10.03 11.61 -9.42
N LEU A 52 10.08 11.71 -10.76
CA LEU A 52 10.66 12.87 -11.44
C LEU A 52 9.94 14.17 -11.08
N ARG A 53 8.60 14.19 -11.14
CA ARG A 53 7.81 15.37 -10.81
C ARG A 53 8.01 15.79 -9.35
N LEU A 54 8.03 14.84 -8.42
CA LEU A 54 8.26 15.12 -7.00
C LEU A 54 9.66 15.67 -6.76
N GLY A 55 10.68 15.13 -7.44
CA GLY A 55 12.06 15.63 -7.36
C GLY A 55 12.17 17.09 -7.83
N VAL A 56 11.60 17.41 -9.01
CA VAL A 56 11.53 18.80 -9.50
C VAL A 56 10.83 19.70 -8.50
N LYS A 57 9.67 19.27 -7.97
CA LYS A 57 8.93 20.06 -6.98
C LYS A 57 9.73 20.32 -5.70
N ALA A 58 10.49 19.34 -5.24
CA ALA A 58 11.33 19.50 -4.05
C ALA A 58 12.40 20.58 -4.27
N VAL A 59 13.01 20.64 -5.46
CA VAL A 59 13.97 21.70 -5.80
C VAL A 59 13.29 23.07 -5.83
N GLU A 60 12.14 23.20 -6.49
CA GLU A 60 11.36 24.47 -6.50
C GLU A 60 11.02 24.96 -5.10
N ILE A 61 10.66 24.06 -4.18
CA ILE A 61 10.34 24.37 -2.78
C ILE A 61 11.58 24.97 -2.08
N VAL A 62 12.76 24.38 -2.30
CA VAL A 62 14.02 24.87 -1.73
C VAL A 62 14.40 26.23 -2.33
N GLU A 63 14.26 26.42 -3.64
CA GLU A 63 14.53 27.70 -4.31
C GLU A 63 13.62 28.83 -3.80
N GLN A 64 12.40 28.49 -3.37
CA GLN A 64 11.46 29.42 -2.75
C GLN A 64 11.75 29.68 -1.26
N GLY A 65 12.78 29.06 -0.69
CA GLY A 65 13.13 29.18 0.73
C GLY A 65 12.15 28.48 1.68
N LEU A 66 11.29 27.60 1.17
CA LEU A 66 10.27 26.89 1.95
C LEU A 66 10.83 25.60 2.56
N PHE A 67 11.65 25.75 3.60
CA PHE A 67 12.15 24.61 4.39
C PHE A 67 11.04 23.99 5.25
N ASP A 68 11.27 22.78 5.77
CA ASP A 68 10.30 22.00 6.55
C ASP A 68 9.00 21.64 5.80
N HIS A 69 9.08 21.58 4.47
CA HIS A 69 7.98 21.16 3.60
C HIS A 69 8.33 19.88 2.83
N MET A 70 7.33 19.01 2.66
CA MET A 70 7.37 17.84 1.80
C MET A 70 6.73 18.17 0.45
N ALA A 71 7.36 17.75 -0.65
CA ALA A 71 6.70 17.71 -1.96
C ALA A 71 5.64 16.60 -1.97
N ALA A 72 4.39 16.93 -2.29
CA ALA A 72 3.28 15.99 -2.31
C ALA A 72 2.54 16.04 -3.64
N SER A 73 2.05 14.89 -4.10
CA SER A 73 1.13 14.83 -5.24
C SER A 73 -0.31 14.93 -4.75
N THR A 74 -1.02 15.95 -5.25
CA THR A 74 -2.46 16.12 -5.06
C THR A 74 -3.04 16.35 -6.45
N PRO A 75 -3.49 15.27 -7.13
CA PRO A 75 -3.93 15.35 -8.52
C PRO A 75 -4.92 16.50 -8.76
N PRO A 76 -4.77 17.26 -9.86
CA PRO A 76 -3.82 17.01 -10.96
C PRO A 76 -2.37 17.48 -10.71
N GLY A 77 -2.11 18.20 -9.60
CA GLY A 77 -0.87 18.93 -9.36
C GLY A 77 0.07 18.34 -8.30
N LEU A 78 1.14 19.10 -8.05
CA LEU A 78 2.07 18.89 -6.94
C LEU A 78 2.08 20.13 -6.04
N THR A 79 2.19 19.92 -4.73
CA THR A 79 2.13 20.98 -3.72
C THR A 79 3.20 20.79 -2.65
N ALA A 80 3.47 21.86 -1.89
CA ALA A 80 4.31 21.83 -0.70
C ALA A 80 3.42 21.63 0.54
N VAL A 81 3.73 20.65 1.37
CA VAL A 81 2.98 20.37 2.61
C VAL A 81 3.91 20.51 3.81
N PRO A 82 3.60 21.35 4.82
CA PRO A 82 4.40 21.43 6.03
C PRO A 82 4.53 20.07 6.70
N LEU A 83 5.75 19.68 7.09
CA LEU A 83 6.01 18.38 7.74
C LEU A 83 5.20 18.19 9.02
N ARG A 84 4.95 19.28 9.77
CA ARG A 84 4.03 19.29 10.92
C ARG A 84 2.65 18.70 10.58
N LYS A 85 2.07 19.06 9.43
CA LYS A 85 0.74 18.56 9.02
C LYS A 85 0.77 17.08 8.66
N VAL A 86 1.91 16.57 8.20
CA VAL A 86 2.06 15.17 7.77
C VAL A 86 1.98 14.22 8.97
N ILE A 87 2.43 14.65 10.15
CA ILE A 87 2.46 13.83 11.36
C ILE A 87 1.19 13.93 12.21
N GLU A 88 0.26 14.83 11.88
CA GLU A 88 -0.96 15.09 12.67
C GLU A 88 -1.99 13.96 12.61
N GLY A 89 -1.92 13.07 11.62
CA GLY A 89 -2.92 12.01 11.49
C GLY A 89 -2.56 10.92 10.51
N LEU A 90 -3.25 9.80 10.64
CA LEU A 90 -3.14 8.68 9.73
C LEU A 90 -3.92 8.94 8.45
N LYS A 91 -3.32 8.61 7.30
CA LYS A 91 -4.04 8.56 6.03
C LYS A 91 -4.92 7.31 6.00
N THR A 92 -6.22 7.47 6.22
CA THR A 92 -7.20 6.39 6.12
C THR A 92 -7.79 6.30 4.71
N VAL A 93 -8.21 5.10 4.31
CA VAL A 93 -9.01 4.91 3.11
C VAL A 93 -10.48 5.18 3.44
N SER A 94 -11.13 6.09 2.71
CA SER A 94 -12.56 6.34 2.89
C SER A 94 -13.38 5.12 2.44
N LEU A 95 -14.20 4.60 3.35
CA LEU A 95 -15.14 3.50 3.08
C LEU A 95 -16.26 3.90 2.11
N HIS A 96 -16.43 5.20 1.86
CA HIS A 96 -17.39 5.78 0.94
C HIS A 96 -16.75 6.21 -0.39
N SER A 97 -15.47 5.92 -0.61
CA SER A 97 -14.81 6.23 -1.88
C SER A 97 -15.37 5.39 -3.02
N ASP A 98 -15.33 5.94 -4.24
CA ASP A 98 -15.77 5.26 -5.46
C ASP A 98 -15.02 3.95 -5.71
N LEU A 99 -13.74 3.88 -5.32
CA LEU A 99 -12.93 2.66 -5.43
C LEU A 99 -13.44 1.56 -4.50
N ILE A 100 -13.72 1.87 -3.23
CA ILE A 100 -14.25 0.88 -2.28
C ILE A 100 -15.66 0.44 -2.69
N ARG A 101 -16.50 1.38 -3.15
CA ARG A 101 -17.84 1.06 -3.68
C ARG A 101 -17.76 0.14 -4.90
N SER A 102 -16.89 0.45 -5.86
CA SER A 102 -16.69 -0.36 -7.06
C SER A 102 -16.20 -1.77 -6.71
N ALA A 103 -15.22 -1.88 -5.81
CA ALA A 103 -14.70 -3.18 -5.38
C ALA A 103 -15.78 -4.05 -4.72
N ARG A 104 -16.59 -3.48 -3.82
CA ARG A 104 -17.71 -4.19 -3.18
C ARG A 104 -18.77 -4.63 -4.19
N ASN A 105 -19.09 -3.78 -5.16
CA ASN A 105 -20.06 -4.09 -6.22
C ASN A 105 -19.56 -5.23 -7.14
N LEU A 106 -18.24 -5.43 -7.25
CA LEU A 106 -17.63 -6.56 -7.95
C LEU A 106 -17.51 -7.82 -7.07
N GLY A 107 -18.01 -7.79 -5.83
CA GLY A 107 -17.96 -8.91 -4.89
C GLY A 107 -16.64 -9.05 -4.12
N ILE A 108 -15.76 -8.05 -4.16
CA ILE A 108 -14.51 -8.06 -3.37
C ILE A 108 -14.83 -7.72 -1.91
N SER A 109 -14.40 -8.57 -0.99
CA SER A 109 -14.47 -8.35 0.46
C SER A 109 -13.09 -8.00 1.03
N PHE A 110 -13.06 -7.10 2.01
CA PHE A 110 -11.84 -6.63 2.68
C PHE A 110 -11.73 -7.10 4.14
N GLY A 111 -12.56 -8.08 4.52
CA GLY A 111 -12.81 -8.40 5.93
C GLY A 111 -13.75 -7.37 6.58
N SER A 112 -14.41 -7.80 7.65
CA SER A 112 -15.35 -7.01 8.45
C SER A 112 -14.94 -7.02 9.90
#